data_AF-A0A316Q9M5-F1
#
_entry.id   AF-A0A316Q9M5-F1
#
_cell.length_a   1.000
_cell.length_b   1.000
_cell.length_c   1.000
_cell.angle_alpha   90.00
_cell.angle_beta   90.00
_cell.angle_gamma   90.00
#
_symmetry.space_group_name_H-M   'P 1'
#
loop_
_entity.id
_entity.type
_entity.pdbx_description
1 polymer ?
#
loop_
_entity_poly.entity_id
_entity_poly.type
_entity_poly.pdbx_seq_one_letter_code
_entity_poly.pdbx_strand_id
1 'polypeptide(L)'
;MKPLFKIYLCLFASLCFIAACDDSDEEGISGFTIDAQEFTLGATGGMESVKVASGTKWVAKVNQPWVKVMPANGVGSTNCEIVVDSTLSNDVRHAVVTFVPEGQSKQELKIHQTGYGKMIGLDKYEVEVASMANEDKRYFDISVTTNVKFKVDYPLMGSWVTTSKRQPDISLDYGARPRTIKMRFKWDMNTDPKERIASIKFLPVNEEDELEKEVALTIKQEASPEITDDRRGDSIAIVIASTKLRSMISWDTSERLDYWAGITVWERTDKGVTPEQIGRVRSVEFKMLNTKEELPAEIGKIKYLETLVVASNTNTQLLPATYRIGNALKGLQHLKNLTINAMGITTISKSELEGSCQILTKLDLSSNNFTAIPSDLQSKNFPELTHLSLTGNRRYSSITDLNDTRENLGLKFDASNNYNFKNLLKWEKLKSLSLSYNLIYGELPTFINSWSHLPEVPAYTDEDIQSNDTLNSASDEVKEKLKTIPRILPNVERFTINLNFLSGDDLPEWLLYHPRFARFDPFTLIYTQDSGKDMNGNVPGFKNEPSNLEWFYERYPKARPTLTEY
;
A
#
# COMPACT_ATOMS: atom_id res chain seq x y z
N MET A 1 45.55 17.57 6.64
CA MET A 1 45.59 18.62 7.70
C MET A 1 44.16 18.96 8.08
N LYS A 2 43.78 18.60 9.31
CA LYS A 2 42.50 18.87 9.98
C LYS A 2 42.67 20.13 10.87
N PRO A 3 41.58 20.77 11.30
CA PRO A 3 41.04 20.46 12.63
C PRO A 3 39.50 20.31 12.59
N LEU A 4 38.87 19.18 12.90
CA LEU A 4 38.54 18.63 14.24
C LEU A 4 37.94 19.65 15.23
N PHE A 5 36.67 19.99 15.04
CA PHE A 5 35.81 20.53 16.11
C PHE A 5 35.08 19.35 16.79
N LYS A 6 35.36 19.16 18.08
CA LYS A 6 34.74 18.14 18.94
C LYS A 6 33.38 18.64 19.44
N ILE A 7 32.35 17.82 19.27
CA ILE A 7 31.06 17.93 19.96
C ILE A 7 31.26 17.35 21.36
N TYR A 8 31.03 18.16 22.41
CA TYR A 8 31.00 17.67 23.79
C TYR A 8 29.56 17.36 24.20
N LEU A 9 29.31 16.06 24.38
CA LEU A 9 28.15 15.51 25.08
C LEU A 9 28.57 15.37 26.55
N CYS A 10 28.07 16.22 27.45
CA CYS A 10 28.40 16.13 28.87
C CYS A 10 27.44 15.17 29.58
N LEU A 11 27.93 13.95 29.81
CA LEU A 11 27.37 12.98 30.75
C LEU A 11 27.87 13.34 32.17
N PHE A 12 26.93 13.59 33.09
CA PHE A 12 27.24 13.80 34.50
C PHE A 12 27.69 12.48 35.15
N ALA A 13 28.92 12.47 35.68
CA ALA A 13 29.38 11.48 36.65
C ALA A 13 29.88 12.23 37.88
N SER A 14 29.13 12.12 38.97
CA SER A 14 29.47 12.57 40.31
C SER A 14 30.60 11.72 40.89
N LEU A 15 31.67 12.37 41.36
CA LEU A 15 32.69 11.74 42.20
C LEU A 15 33.18 12.74 43.25
N CYS A 16 33.09 12.30 44.51
CA CYS A 16 33.39 13.03 45.73
C CYS A 16 34.86 13.43 45.84
N PHE A 17 35.13 14.68 46.25
CA PHE A 17 36.45 15.10 46.72
C PHE A 17 36.56 14.90 48.24
N ILE A 18 37.64 14.25 48.64
CA ILE A 18 38.11 14.13 50.02
C ILE A 18 38.77 15.47 50.38
N ALA A 19 38.39 16.04 51.53
CA ALA A 19 39.02 17.22 52.09
C ALA A 19 40.42 16.89 52.62
N ALA A 20 41.43 17.59 52.11
CA ALA A 20 42.74 17.71 52.75
C ALA A 20 42.89 19.17 53.19
N CYS A 21 42.91 19.39 54.51
CA CYS A 21 43.33 20.65 55.12
C CYS A 21 44.82 20.85 54.83
N ASP A 22 45.17 22.01 54.29
CA ASP A 22 46.51 22.56 54.37
C ASP A 22 46.41 23.86 55.17
N ASP A 23 46.93 23.83 56.39
CA ASP A 23 47.08 24.99 57.26
C ASP A 23 48.28 25.80 56.74
N SER A 24 48.01 26.92 56.08
CA SER A 24 49.03 27.92 55.77
C SER A 24 48.66 29.24 56.44
N ASP A 25 49.60 29.72 57.25
CA ASP A 25 49.58 30.90 58.10
C ASP A 25 48.93 32.15 57.48
N GLU A 26 48.15 32.87 58.29
CA GLU A 26 47.50 34.14 57.96
C GLU A 26 48.53 35.25 57.69
N GLU A 27 48.90 35.43 56.42
CA GLU A 27 49.26 36.77 55.94
C GLU A 27 48.01 37.65 56.06
N GLY A 28 48.06 38.66 56.94
CA GLY A 28 46.97 39.60 57.13
C GLY A 28 46.52 40.20 55.80
N ILE A 29 45.30 39.87 55.36
CA ILE A 29 44.74 40.35 54.09
C ILE A 29 44.60 41.88 54.18
N SER A 30 45.54 42.62 53.58
CA SER A 30 45.45 44.08 53.49
C SER A 30 44.58 44.48 52.30
N GLY A 31 43.28 44.62 52.53
CA GLY A 31 42.32 45.10 51.52
C GLY A 31 41.22 44.09 51.18
N PHE A 32 40.59 44.31 50.02
CA PHE A 32 39.51 43.51 49.47
C PHE A 32 39.81 43.21 48.00
N THR A 33 39.79 41.94 47.61
CA THR A 33 40.03 41.50 46.24
C THR A 33 39.10 40.35 45.84
N ILE A 34 38.70 40.35 44.58
CA ILE A 34 38.10 39.21 43.87
C ILE A 34 39.04 38.79 42.74
N ASP A 35 39.13 37.48 42.46
CA ASP A 35 40.02 36.91 41.45
C ASP A 35 39.46 36.96 40.00
N ALA A 36 38.19 37.33 39.85
CA ALA A 36 37.54 37.52 38.55
C ALA A 36 36.77 38.84 38.51
N GLN A 37 36.92 39.59 37.41
CA GLN A 37 36.19 40.85 37.18
C GLN A 37 34.99 40.66 36.24
N GLU A 38 35.06 39.68 35.35
CA GLU A 38 33.97 39.32 34.45
C GLU A 38 34.08 37.86 33.97
N PHE A 39 32.93 37.26 33.66
CA PHE A 39 32.87 36.00 32.90
C PHE A 39 31.60 35.92 32.05
N THR A 40 31.61 35.02 31.08
CA THR A 40 30.47 34.76 30.19
C THR A 40 30.03 33.30 30.28
N LEU A 41 28.73 33.08 30.52
CA LEU A 41 28.09 31.76 30.49
C LEU A 41 27.15 31.60 29.30
N GLY A 42 26.95 30.35 28.89
CA GLY A 42 25.96 30.00 27.86
C GLY A 42 24.51 30.16 28.34
N ALA A 43 23.57 30.03 27.40
CA ALA A 43 22.14 30.18 27.65
C ALA A 43 21.54 29.21 28.70
N THR A 44 22.18 28.06 28.91
CA THR A 44 21.80 27.10 29.95
C THR A 44 22.17 27.58 31.36
N GLY A 45 23.03 28.59 31.48
CA GLY A 45 23.60 29.00 32.76
C GLY A 45 24.62 27.97 33.26
N GLY A 46 24.86 27.98 34.57
CA GLY A 46 25.88 27.15 35.18
C GLY A 46 26.33 27.67 36.55
N MET A 47 27.39 27.09 37.07
CA MET A 47 28.02 27.48 38.33
C MET A 47 29.46 27.89 38.04
N GLU A 48 29.87 29.03 38.55
CA GLU A 48 31.24 29.54 38.45
C GLU A 48 31.79 29.86 39.83
N SER A 49 33.05 29.51 40.08
CA SER A 49 33.70 29.77 41.37
C SER A 49 34.53 31.04 41.30
N VAL A 50 34.33 31.95 42.26
CA VAL A 50 35.08 33.21 42.39
C VAL A 50 35.69 33.27 43.77
N LYS A 51 37.02 33.39 43.85
CA LYS A 51 37.73 33.55 45.13
C LYS A 51 37.63 35.00 45.60
N VAL A 52 37.13 35.17 46.81
CA VAL A 52 37.02 36.46 47.50
C VAL A 52 38.01 36.45 48.67
N ALA A 53 38.83 37.51 48.80
CA ALA A 53 39.72 37.70 49.92
C ALA A 53 39.49 39.08 50.54
N SER A 54 39.19 39.12 51.84
CA SER A 54 38.87 40.36 52.56
C SER A 54 39.40 40.36 53.98
N GLY A 55 40.07 41.44 54.38
CA GLY A 55 40.45 41.70 55.77
C GLY A 55 39.29 42.14 56.68
N THR A 56 38.11 42.46 56.13
CA THR A 56 36.90 42.84 56.88
C THR A 56 35.68 42.02 56.46
N LYS A 57 34.56 42.14 57.18
CA LYS A 57 33.27 41.55 56.78
C LYS A 57 32.82 42.10 55.44
N TRP A 58 32.30 41.24 54.59
CA TRP A 58 31.77 41.64 53.29
C TRP A 58 30.40 41.01 53.02
N VAL A 59 29.61 41.66 52.17
CA VAL A 59 28.31 41.18 51.69
C VAL A 59 28.26 41.30 50.17
N ALA A 60 27.80 40.24 49.49
CA ALA A 60 27.52 40.23 48.07
C ALA A 60 26.07 40.68 47.80
N LYS A 61 25.89 41.65 46.91
CA LYS A 61 24.58 42.11 46.43
C LYS A 61 24.45 41.81 44.94
N VAL A 62 23.36 41.16 44.56
CA VAL A 62 23.07 40.81 43.17
C VAL A 62 21.98 41.72 42.64
N ASN A 63 22.17 42.33 41.48
CA ASN A 63 21.19 43.25 40.87
C ASN A 63 20.11 42.54 40.03
N GLN A 64 20.25 41.23 39.79
CA GLN A 64 19.38 40.44 38.93
C GLN A 64 18.92 39.16 39.64
N PRO A 65 17.65 38.76 39.52
CA PRO A 65 17.09 37.62 40.25
C PRO A 65 17.53 36.23 39.74
N TRP A 66 18.14 36.16 38.55
CA TRP A 66 18.60 34.93 37.91
C TRP A 66 20.06 34.58 38.22
N VAL A 67 20.70 35.32 39.15
CA VAL A 67 22.04 35.03 39.68
C VAL A 67 21.95 34.87 41.19
N LYS A 68 22.65 33.88 41.75
CA LYS A 68 22.79 33.65 43.18
C LYS A 68 24.26 33.52 43.55
N VAL A 69 24.61 33.94 44.75
CA VAL A 69 25.99 33.91 45.28
C VAL A 69 25.99 33.14 46.58
N MET A 70 26.87 32.15 46.71
CA MET A 70 26.95 31.27 47.88
C MET A 70 28.42 31.08 48.33
N PRO A 71 28.83 31.54 49.54
CA PRO A 71 28.03 32.29 50.51
C PRO A 71 27.85 33.76 50.08
N ALA A 72 26.72 34.38 50.46
CA ALA A 72 26.41 35.77 50.15
C ALA A 72 27.07 36.80 51.09
N ASN A 73 27.80 36.33 52.11
CA ASN A 73 28.58 37.14 53.03
C ASN A 73 29.72 36.29 53.62
N GLY A 74 30.76 36.94 54.13
CA GLY A 74 31.91 36.24 54.69
C GLY A 74 32.96 37.17 55.29
N VAL A 75 34.06 36.56 55.77
CA VAL A 75 35.28 37.21 56.29
C VAL A 75 36.46 36.33 55.86
N GLY A 76 37.62 36.92 55.59
CA GLY A 76 38.81 36.17 55.19
C GLY A 76 38.79 35.76 53.72
N SER A 77 39.51 34.69 53.38
CA SER A 77 39.50 34.11 52.03
C SER A 77 38.44 33.02 51.90
N THR A 78 37.56 33.12 50.91
CA THR A 78 36.46 32.17 50.68
C THR A 78 36.19 32.04 49.18
N ASN A 79 35.87 30.83 48.71
CA ASN A 79 35.37 30.62 47.35
C ASN A 79 33.85 30.80 47.34
N CYS A 80 33.39 31.76 46.56
CA CYS A 80 31.98 32.01 46.32
C CYS A 80 31.54 31.30 45.04
N GLU A 81 30.50 30.49 45.14
CA GLU A 81 29.83 29.88 43.99
C GLU A 81 28.77 30.83 43.45
N ILE A 82 28.91 31.21 42.18
CA ILE A 82 27.99 32.04 41.43
C ILE A 82 27.12 31.12 40.58
N VAL A 83 25.85 30.97 40.97
CA VAL A 83 24.87 30.13 40.27
C VAL A 83 24.04 31.01 39.36
N VAL A 84 24.04 30.71 38.06
CA VAL A 84 23.32 31.44 37.02
C VAL A 84 22.23 30.54 36.43
N ASP A 85 20.97 30.98 36.53
CA ASP A 85 19.82 30.26 35.97
C ASP A 85 19.83 30.30 34.43
N SER A 86 19.22 29.31 33.77
CA SER A 86 19.05 29.34 32.31
C SER A 86 18.18 30.51 31.84
N THR A 87 18.57 31.16 30.74
CA THR A 87 17.80 32.26 30.13
C THR A 87 16.48 31.78 29.49
N LEU A 88 15.59 32.75 29.24
CA LEU A 88 14.36 32.59 28.47
C LEU A 88 14.35 33.50 27.22
N SER A 89 15.43 34.26 26.98
CA SER A 89 15.55 35.21 25.88
C SER A 89 16.54 34.74 24.80
N ASN A 90 16.39 35.28 23.59
CA ASN A 90 17.37 35.20 22.51
C ASN A 90 18.53 36.18 22.71
N ASP A 91 18.31 37.22 23.52
CA ASP A 91 19.29 38.28 23.74
C ASP A 91 20.26 37.97 24.88
N VAL A 92 21.45 38.56 24.80
CA VAL A 92 22.42 38.56 25.90
C VAL A 92 21.84 39.35 27.07
N ARG A 93 21.93 38.80 28.28
CA ARG A 93 21.55 39.50 29.51
C ARG A 93 22.74 39.66 30.45
N HIS A 94 22.71 40.73 31.22
CA HIS A 94 23.82 41.15 32.07
C HIS A 94 23.40 41.22 33.53
N ALA A 95 24.25 40.75 34.42
CA ALA A 95 24.13 40.93 35.86
C ALA A 95 25.44 41.49 36.44
N VAL A 96 25.31 42.16 37.57
CA VAL A 96 26.44 42.66 38.35
C VAL A 96 26.27 42.16 39.77
N VAL A 97 27.29 41.46 40.25
CA VAL A 97 27.44 41.12 41.66
C VAL A 97 28.36 42.16 42.28
N THR A 98 27.86 42.95 43.22
CA THR A 98 28.62 43.95 43.96
C THR A 98 29.01 43.38 45.31
N PHE A 99 30.31 43.19 45.53
CA PHE A 99 30.84 42.84 46.84
C PHE A 99 31.15 44.12 47.64
N VAL A 100 30.59 44.21 48.85
CA VAL A 100 30.68 45.40 49.72
C VAL A 100 31.42 45.01 51.00
N PRO A 101 32.75 45.22 51.07
CA PRO A 101 33.52 45.13 52.31
C PRO A 101 33.27 46.29 53.27
N GLU A 102 33.32 46.05 54.58
CA GLU A 102 33.25 47.09 55.61
C GLU A 102 34.47 48.02 55.53
N GLY A 103 34.23 49.33 55.43
CA GLY A 103 35.27 50.37 55.47
C GLY A 103 36.16 50.46 54.22
N GLN A 104 35.85 49.74 53.15
CA GLN A 104 36.65 49.72 51.91
C GLN A 104 35.78 49.94 50.66
N SER A 105 36.42 50.19 49.53
CA SER A 105 35.75 50.36 48.24
C SER A 105 35.11 49.05 47.77
N LYS A 106 33.87 49.14 47.26
CA LYS A 106 33.17 48.02 46.61
C LYS A 106 33.90 47.53 45.36
N GLN A 107 33.79 46.23 45.05
CA GLN A 107 34.17 45.70 43.73
C GLN A 107 32.98 45.02 43.07
N GLU A 108 33.00 45.01 41.74
CA GLU A 108 31.92 44.52 40.91
C GLU A 108 32.43 43.38 40.02
N LEU A 109 31.67 42.28 40.00
CA LEU A 109 31.83 41.17 39.09
C LEU A 109 30.72 41.27 38.04
N LYS A 110 31.10 41.40 36.77
CA LYS A 110 30.17 41.45 35.64
C LYS A 110 29.91 40.05 35.09
N ILE A 111 28.64 39.70 34.98
CA ILE A 111 28.20 38.40 34.48
C ILE A 111 27.45 38.63 33.19
N HIS A 112 27.91 37.97 32.13
CA HIS A 112 27.28 37.98 30.83
C HIS A 112 26.69 36.59 30.57
N GLN A 113 25.41 36.50 30.23
CA GLN A 113 24.81 35.25 29.80
C GLN A 113 24.27 35.39 28.39
N THR A 114 24.70 34.53 27.48
CA THR A 114 24.17 34.52 26.12
C THR A 114 22.71 34.08 26.09
N GLY A 115 21.93 34.55 25.13
CA GLY A 115 20.58 34.04 24.86
C GLY A 115 20.60 32.69 24.15
N TYR A 116 19.44 32.03 24.04
CA TYR A 116 19.29 30.88 23.15
C TYR A 116 19.23 31.38 21.69
N GLY A 117 20.19 31.00 20.85
CA GLY A 117 20.11 31.24 19.42
C GLY A 117 18.90 30.53 18.80
N LYS A 118 18.35 31.06 17.71
CA LYS A 118 17.29 30.40 16.94
C LYS A 118 17.86 29.13 16.32
N MET A 119 17.24 27.99 16.62
CA MET A 119 17.78 26.70 16.24
C MET A 119 16.69 25.70 15.89
N ILE A 120 17.05 24.82 14.94
CA ILE A 120 16.43 23.51 14.73
C ILE A 120 17.58 22.50 14.81
N GLY A 121 17.45 21.49 15.65
CA GLY A 121 18.43 20.43 15.83
C GLY A 121 17.78 19.07 15.65
N LEU A 122 18.48 18.14 15.01
CA LEU A 122 18.05 16.76 14.87
C LEU A 122 18.88 15.88 15.80
N ASP A 123 18.28 14.85 16.38
CA ASP A 123 19.01 13.82 17.13
C ASP A 123 19.95 13.01 16.22
N LYS A 124 19.59 12.87 14.94
CA LYS A 124 20.42 12.29 13.87
C LYS A 124 20.19 13.02 12.54
N TYR A 125 21.26 13.16 11.77
CA TYR A 125 21.28 13.85 10.48
C TYR A 125 21.35 12.89 9.28
N GLU A 126 21.55 11.60 9.56
CA GLU A 126 21.61 10.53 8.57
C GLU A 126 20.81 9.33 9.04
N VAL A 127 20.04 8.72 8.13
CA VAL A 127 19.28 7.50 8.36
C VAL A 127 19.49 6.56 7.18
N GLU A 128 19.84 5.32 7.49
CA GLU A 128 19.87 4.23 6.51
C GLU A 128 18.60 3.39 6.65
N VAL A 129 17.98 3.06 5.53
CA VAL A 129 16.81 2.17 5.46
C VAL A 129 17.04 1.07 4.43
N ALA A 130 16.50 -0.11 4.72
CA ALA A 130 16.57 -1.23 3.79
C ALA A 130 15.87 -0.91 2.46
N SER A 131 16.24 -1.62 1.40
CA SER A 131 15.55 -1.53 0.10
C SER A 131 14.08 -1.94 0.23
N MET A 132 13.78 -2.89 1.12
CA MET A 132 12.45 -3.45 1.31
C MET A 132 12.13 -3.76 2.79
N ALA A 133 10.88 -3.53 3.18
CA ALA A 133 10.31 -3.99 4.46
C ALA A 133 8.79 -4.03 4.38
N ASN A 134 8.13 -4.78 5.26
CA ASN A 134 6.67 -4.79 5.37
C ASN A 134 6.13 -3.36 5.61
N GLU A 135 4.94 -3.05 5.07
CA GLU A 135 4.31 -1.73 5.17
C GLU A 135 4.32 -1.14 6.59
N ASP A 136 4.02 -1.96 7.60
CA ASP A 136 3.98 -1.59 9.01
C ASP A 136 5.36 -1.31 9.64
N LYS A 137 6.45 -1.61 8.93
CA LYS A 137 7.84 -1.35 9.32
C LYS A 137 8.52 -0.29 8.46
N ARG A 138 7.87 0.21 7.40
CA ARG A 138 8.44 1.22 6.50
C ARG A 138 8.34 2.64 7.07
N TYR A 139 8.91 2.85 8.25
CA TYR A 139 9.02 4.16 8.87
C TYR A 139 10.25 4.27 9.78
N PHE A 140 10.64 5.49 10.10
CA PHE A 140 11.58 5.80 11.17
C PHE A 140 11.15 7.08 11.89
N ASP A 141 11.62 7.23 13.13
CA ASP A 141 11.36 8.41 13.95
C ASP A 141 12.65 9.25 14.13
N ILE A 142 12.48 10.57 14.15
CA ILE A 142 13.50 11.60 14.38
C ILE A 142 13.04 12.49 15.53
N SER A 143 13.94 12.81 16.46
CA SER A 143 13.69 13.82 17.47
C SER A 143 14.19 15.18 16.99
N VAL A 144 13.29 16.15 16.90
CA VAL A 144 13.59 17.52 16.49
C VAL A 144 13.53 18.44 17.70
N THR A 145 14.64 19.09 18.01
CA THR A 145 14.77 20.08 19.09
C THR A 145 14.79 21.48 18.50
N THR A 146 13.81 22.32 18.82
CA THR A 146 13.65 23.64 18.19
C THR A 146 13.12 24.68 19.17
N ASN A 147 13.51 25.94 18.99
CA ASN A 147 12.86 27.11 19.62
C ASN A 147 12.18 28.02 18.59
N VAL A 148 12.08 27.59 17.33
CA VAL A 148 11.35 28.26 16.26
C VAL A 148 10.30 27.34 15.66
N LYS A 149 9.23 27.91 15.09
CA LYS A 149 8.29 27.13 14.28
C LYS A 149 8.99 26.74 12.98
N PHE A 150 8.82 25.50 12.55
CA PHE A 150 9.44 25.01 11.33
C PHE A 150 8.48 24.23 10.44
N LYS A 151 8.86 24.13 9.17
CA LYS A 151 8.25 23.30 8.13
C LYS A 151 9.27 22.33 7.57
N VAL A 152 8.78 21.20 7.11
CA VAL A 152 9.56 20.14 6.47
C VAL A 152 9.34 20.22 4.97
N ASP A 153 10.44 20.39 4.24
CA ASP A 153 10.45 20.58 2.80
C ASP A 153 11.11 19.39 2.08
N TYR A 154 10.39 18.86 1.11
CA TYR A 154 10.78 17.79 0.18
C TYR A 154 9.80 17.78 -1.00
N PRO A 155 10.21 17.29 -2.19
CA PRO A 155 9.38 17.31 -3.39
C PRO A 155 7.99 16.70 -3.15
N LEU A 156 6.92 17.31 -3.68
CA LEU A 156 5.56 16.78 -3.51
C LEU A 156 5.32 15.55 -4.39
N MET A 157 5.88 15.55 -5.60
CA MET A 157 5.72 14.46 -6.57
C MET A 157 6.99 13.60 -6.57
N GLY A 158 6.81 12.28 -6.53
CA GLY A 158 7.90 11.31 -6.65
C GLY A 158 8.78 11.15 -5.41
N SER A 159 8.47 11.81 -4.29
CA SER A 159 9.18 11.59 -3.03
C SER A 159 8.83 10.25 -2.43
N TRP A 160 9.87 9.43 -2.22
CA TRP A 160 9.76 8.12 -1.60
C TRP A 160 9.97 8.18 -0.07
N VAL A 161 10.25 9.34 0.52
CA VAL A 161 10.21 9.56 1.98
C VAL A 161 9.21 10.66 2.27
N THR A 162 8.26 10.42 3.16
CA THR A 162 7.16 11.35 3.42
C THR A 162 6.81 11.42 4.90
N THR A 163 6.16 12.51 5.30
CA THR A 163 5.59 12.68 6.64
C THR A 163 4.19 13.30 6.53
N SER A 164 3.27 12.87 7.40
CA SER A 164 1.92 13.44 7.49
C SER A 164 1.90 14.83 8.12
N LYS A 165 2.96 15.22 8.85
CA LYS A 165 3.06 16.51 9.55
C LYS A 165 4.17 17.37 8.95
N ARG A 166 3.96 17.93 7.75
CA ARG A 166 4.92 18.85 7.12
C ARG A 166 5.10 20.15 7.89
N GLN A 167 4.09 20.59 8.63
CA GLN A 167 4.19 21.67 9.61
C GLN A 167 3.69 21.13 10.94
N PRO A 168 4.58 20.60 11.80
CA PRO A 168 4.18 20.10 13.11
C PRO A 168 3.64 21.25 13.97
N ASP A 169 2.60 20.95 14.74
CA ASP A 169 2.09 21.87 15.75
C ASP A 169 3.03 21.86 16.96
N ILE A 170 3.61 23.01 17.29
CA ILE A 170 4.63 23.17 18.33
C ILE A 170 4.23 24.35 19.22
N SER A 171 4.05 24.05 20.51
CA SER A 171 3.88 25.07 21.55
C SER A 171 5.24 25.57 22.04
N LEU A 172 5.53 26.85 21.78
CA LEU A 172 6.74 27.56 22.22
C LEU A 172 6.39 28.52 23.36
N ASP A 173 5.83 27.98 24.45
CA ASP A 173 5.30 28.73 25.59
C ASP A 173 6.34 29.06 26.68
N TYR A 174 7.60 28.68 26.49
CA TYR A 174 8.69 28.84 27.47
C TYR A 174 9.78 29.82 26.98
N GLY A 175 9.37 30.86 26.25
CA GLY A 175 10.29 31.83 25.65
C GLY A 175 11.20 31.17 24.62
N ALA A 176 12.47 31.52 24.64
CA ALA A 176 13.49 31.07 23.68
C ALA A 176 14.04 29.64 23.94
N ARG A 177 13.57 28.94 24.98
CA ARG A 177 14.07 27.61 25.32
C ARG A 177 13.63 26.56 24.27
N PRO A 178 14.55 25.76 23.72
CA PRO A 178 14.19 24.72 22.77
C PRO A 178 13.28 23.64 23.36
N ARG A 179 12.40 23.10 22.52
CA ARG A 179 11.49 22.00 22.78
C ARG A 179 11.81 20.84 21.85
N THR A 180 11.73 19.61 22.37
CA THR A 180 11.92 18.40 21.57
C THR A 180 10.58 17.76 21.23
N ILE A 181 10.36 17.51 19.94
CA ILE A 181 9.23 16.74 19.43
C ILE A 181 9.71 15.52 18.66
N LYS A 182 8.86 14.48 18.56
CA LYS A 182 9.13 13.31 17.72
C LYS A 182 8.39 13.44 16.39
N MET A 183 9.11 13.26 15.29
CA MET A 183 8.56 13.24 13.94
C MET A 183 8.74 11.87 13.31
N ARG A 184 7.68 11.37 12.68
CA ARG A 184 7.69 10.11 11.95
C ARG A 184 7.77 10.35 10.45
N PHE A 185 8.66 9.61 9.79
CA PHE A 185 8.81 9.58 8.35
C PHE A 185 8.52 8.17 7.84
N LYS A 186 7.67 8.05 6.83
CA LYS A 186 7.41 6.82 6.10
C LYS A 186 8.28 6.77 4.85
N TRP A 187 8.59 5.59 4.36
CA TRP A 187 9.36 5.42 3.13
C TRP A 187 8.77 4.35 2.20
N ASP A 188 8.97 4.51 0.90
CA ASP A 188 8.58 3.56 -0.14
C ASP A 188 9.76 2.64 -0.48
N MET A 189 9.48 1.43 -0.93
CA MET A 189 10.52 0.47 -1.28
C MET A 189 11.37 0.95 -2.47
N ASN A 190 12.65 0.62 -2.46
CA ASN A 190 13.52 0.78 -3.60
C ASN A 190 13.53 -0.51 -4.43
N THR A 191 13.15 -0.41 -5.69
CA THR A 191 13.14 -1.53 -6.64
C THR A 191 14.30 -1.48 -7.61
N ASP A 192 15.05 -0.38 -7.61
CA ASP A 192 16.17 -0.18 -8.51
C ASP A 192 17.43 -0.84 -7.95
N PRO A 193 18.31 -1.38 -8.82
CA PRO A 193 19.60 -1.95 -8.42
C PRO A 193 20.64 -0.90 -8.05
N LYS A 194 20.19 0.30 -7.68
CA LYS A 194 21.01 1.43 -7.29
C LYS A 194 20.48 1.97 -5.99
N GLU A 195 21.40 2.34 -5.11
CA GLU A 195 21.06 3.09 -3.92
C GLU A 195 20.44 4.43 -4.32
N ARG A 196 19.54 4.92 -3.49
CA ARG A 196 18.92 6.23 -3.68
C ARG A 196 18.96 7.04 -2.39
N ILE A 197 19.12 8.34 -2.57
CA ILE A 197 19.29 9.29 -1.46
C ILE A 197 18.16 10.32 -1.53
N ALA A 198 17.55 10.59 -0.38
CA ALA A 198 16.62 11.69 -0.20
C ALA A 198 17.23 12.70 0.78
N SER A 199 16.96 13.98 0.53
CA SER A 199 17.31 15.07 1.44
C SER A 199 16.02 15.77 1.85
N ILE A 200 15.78 15.84 3.16
CA ILE A 200 14.62 16.51 3.74
C ILE A 200 15.10 17.74 4.48
N LYS A 201 14.66 18.92 4.05
CA LYS A 201 15.06 20.19 4.67
C LYS A 201 14.08 20.58 5.78
N PHE A 202 14.62 21.12 6.87
CA PHE A 202 13.86 21.69 7.97
C PHE A 202 14.08 23.20 7.93
N LEU A 203 13.02 23.92 7.59
CA LEU A 203 13.06 25.35 7.33
C LEU A 203 12.23 26.08 8.38
N PRO A 204 12.66 27.24 8.89
CA PRO A 204 11.82 28.10 9.69
C PRO A 204 10.53 28.48 8.95
N VAL A 205 9.44 28.67 9.70
CA VAL A 205 8.18 29.18 9.13
C VAL A 205 8.28 30.69 8.89
N ASN A 206 8.89 31.42 9.83
CA ASN A 206 9.11 32.86 9.70
C ASN A 206 10.50 33.11 9.10
N GLU A 207 10.58 33.99 8.10
CA GLU A 207 11.85 34.30 7.42
C GLU A 207 12.84 35.05 8.32
N GLU A 208 12.34 35.80 9.31
CA GLU A 208 13.15 36.47 10.32
C GLU A 208 13.84 35.51 11.30
N ASP A 209 13.45 34.23 11.30
CA ASP A 209 14.06 33.19 12.12
C ASP A 209 15.31 32.62 11.45
N GLU A 210 16.38 33.41 11.38
CA GLU A 210 17.66 32.99 10.80
C GLU A 210 18.33 31.89 11.65
N LEU A 211 18.60 30.74 11.03
CA LEU A 211 19.34 29.64 11.64
C LEU A 211 20.83 29.80 11.37
N GLU A 212 21.68 29.43 12.34
CA GLU A 212 23.13 29.43 12.15
C GLU A 212 23.60 28.50 11.02
N LYS A 213 22.86 27.39 10.79
CA LYS A 213 23.15 26.39 9.77
C LYS A 213 21.85 25.86 9.18
N GLU A 214 21.88 25.56 7.89
CA GLU A 214 20.80 24.79 7.26
C GLU A 214 20.69 23.41 7.90
N VAL A 215 19.45 22.98 8.12
CA VAL A 215 19.14 21.71 8.78
C VAL A 215 18.51 20.79 7.75
N ALA A 216 19.25 19.75 7.38
CA ALA A 216 18.78 18.74 6.44
C ALA A 216 19.03 17.34 7.00
N LEU A 217 18.03 16.47 6.84
CA LEU A 217 18.13 15.05 7.10
C LEU A 217 18.45 14.34 5.78
N THR A 218 19.50 13.53 5.78
CA THR A 218 19.85 12.66 4.65
C THR A 218 19.34 11.26 4.91
N ILE A 219 18.61 10.69 3.96
CA ILE A 219 18.12 9.31 4.03
C ILE A 219 18.73 8.54 2.88
N LYS A 220 19.48 7.48 3.20
CA LYS A 220 20.03 6.53 2.23
C LYS A 220 19.19 5.26 2.25
N GLN A 221 18.75 4.83 1.08
CA GLN A 221 18.06 3.56 0.92
C GLN A 221 18.92 2.61 0.09
N GLU A 222 19.09 1.39 0.61
CA GLU A 222 19.86 0.34 -0.04
C GLU A 222 19.31 0.02 -1.44
N ALA A 223 20.19 -0.49 -2.31
CA ALA A 223 19.82 -1.02 -3.62
C ALA A 223 18.98 -2.30 -3.50
N SER A 224 18.06 -2.50 -4.43
CA SER A 224 17.46 -3.82 -4.66
C SER A 224 18.45 -4.74 -5.38
N PRO A 225 18.36 -6.07 -5.26
CA PRO A 225 19.10 -6.97 -6.14
C PRO A 225 18.76 -6.71 -7.62
N GLU A 226 19.77 -6.78 -8.49
CA GLU A 226 19.57 -6.64 -9.94
C GLU A 226 18.79 -7.83 -10.52
N ILE A 227 17.73 -7.51 -11.27
CA ILE A 227 16.91 -8.49 -12.00
C ILE A 227 17.41 -8.57 -13.44
N THR A 228 18.24 -9.58 -13.71
CA THR A 228 18.82 -9.89 -15.02
C THR A 228 17.82 -10.63 -15.94
N ASP A 229 17.99 -10.59 -17.27
CA ASP A 229 17.14 -11.37 -18.20
C ASP A 229 17.61 -12.83 -18.30
N ASP A 230 17.58 -13.54 -17.17
CA ASP A 230 17.95 -14.95 -17.05
C ASP A 230 17.17 -15.64 -15.92
N ARG A 231 17.45 -16.92 -15.68
CA ARG A 231 16.80 -17.70 -14.60
C ARG A 231 17.04 -17.08 -13.22
N ARG A 232 18.22 -16.49 -13.00
CA ARG A 232 18.56 -15.86 -11.72
C ARG A 232 17.69 -14.64 -11.51
N GLY A 233 17.54 -13.78 -12.51
CA GLY A 233 16.65 -12.63 -12.43
C GLY A 233 15.19 -13.02 -12.22
N ASP A 234 14.69 -14.09 -12.87
CA ASP A 234 13.34 -14.60 -12.62
C ASP A 234 13.16 -14.98 -11.13
N SER A 235 14.13 -15.70 -10.54
CA SER A 235 14.07 -16.08 -9.12
C SER A 235 14.07 -14.88 -8.18
N ILE A 236 14.87 -13.86 -8.47
CA ILE A 236 14.93 -12.61 -7.70
C ILE A 236 13.60 -11.85 -7.80
N ALA A 237 13.05 -11.74 -9.01
CA ALA A 237 11.78 -11.08 -9.26
C ALA A 237 10.63 -11.73 -8.47
N ILE A 238 10.59 -13.06 -8.42
CA ILE A 238 9.60 -13.83 -7.66
C ILE A 238 9.73 -13.57 -6.15
N VAL A 239 10.95 -13.62 -5.59
CA VAL A 239 11.16 -13.39 -4.16
C VAL A 239 10.77 -11.97 -3.76
N ILE A 240 11.14 -10.98 -4.57
CA ILE A 240 10.76 -9.56 -4.35
C ILE A 240 9.24 -9.40 -4.42
N ALA A 241 8.60 -9.95 -5.47
CA ALA A 241 7.16 -9.86 -5.65
C ALA A 241 6.40 -10.54 -4.49
N SER A 242 6.84 -11.73 -4.08
CA SER A 242 6.25 -12.46 -2.94
C SER A 242 6.35 -11.68 -1.64
N THR A 243 7.50 -11.06 -1.38
CA THR A 243 7.72 -10.20 -0.20
C THR A 243 6.78 -9.00 -0.19
N LYS A 244 6.64 -8.31 -1.34
CA LYS A 244 5.73 -7.16 -1.49
C LYS A 244 4.26 -7.52 -1.36
N LEU A 245 3.88 -8.66 -1.91
CA LEU A 245 2.52 -9.21 -1.76
C LEU A 245 2.27 -9.77 -0.35
N ARG A 246 3.32 -9.85 0.50
CA ARG A 246 3.29 -10.42 1.85
C ARG A 246 2.68 -11.82 1.83
N SER A 247 3.14 -12.61 0.86
CA SER A 247 2.79 -14.01 0.74
C SER A 247 3.23 -14.77 1.99
N MET A 248 2.34 -15.61 2.51
CA MET A 248 2.67 -16.56 3.57
C MET A 248 3.34 -17.83 3.04
N ILE A 249 3.43 -17.98 1.71
CA ILE A 249 4.21 -19.06 1.09
C ILE A 249 5.69 -18.66 1.09
N SER A 250 6.51 -19.54 1.65
CA SER A 250 7.97 -19.45 1.64
C SER A 250 8.57 -20.51 0.73
N TRP A 251 9.70 -20.20 0.10
CA TRP A 251 10.51 -21.14 -0.66
C TRP A 251 11.88 -21.30 -0.01
N ASP A 252 12.48 -22.48 -0.14
CA ASP A 252 13.90 -22.65 0.13
C ASP A 252 14.68 -22.09 -1.06
N THR A 253 15.24 -20.90 -0.90
CA THR A 253 15.97 -20.23 -1.97
C THR A 253 17.33 -20.85 -2.28
N SER A 254 17.76 -21.87 -1.52
CA SER A 254 18.94 -22.67 -1.84
C SER A 254 18.65 -23.79 -2.85
N GLU A 255 17.38 -24.16 -3.01
CA GLU A 255 16.93 -25.17 -3.96
C GLU A 255 16.77 -24.59 -5.37
N ARG A 256 16.77 -25.48 -6.38
CA ARG A 256 16.48 -25.07 -7.75
C ARG A 256 15.02 -24.60 -7.88
N LEU A 257 14.81 -23.64 -8.77
CA LEU A 257 13.52 -22.99 -9.01
C LEU A 257 12.37 -23.95 -9.37
N ASP A 258 12.68 -25.09 -9.97
CA ASP A 258 11.73 -26.15 -10.31
C ASP A 258 11.24 -26.97 -9.11
N TYR A 259 11.87 -26.83 -7.93
CA TYR A 259 11.38 -27.40 -6.66
C TYR A 259 10.52 -26.43 -5.85
N TRP A 260 10.41 -25.18 -6.29
CA TRP A 260 9.63 -24.18 -5.56
C TRP A 260 8.14 -24.42 -5.77
N ALA A 261 7.40 -24.59 -4.67
CA ALA A 261 5.96 -24.81 -4.72
C ALA A 261 5.25 -23.70 -5.52
N GLY A 262 4.37 -24.10 -6.45
CA GLY A 262 3.62 -23.18 -7.30
C GLY A 262 4.43 -22.59 -8.47
N ILE A 263 5.64 -23.09 -8.75
CA ILE A 263 6.46 -22.64 -9.88
C ILE A 263 6.72 -23.80 -10.84
N THR A 264 6.65 -23.50 -12.13
CA THR A 264 7.14 -24.39 -13.18
C THR A 264 8.07 -23.62 -14.10
N VAL A 265 9.01 -24.33 -14.71
CA VAL A 265 9.95 -23.77 -15.70
C VAL A 265 9.68 -24.36 -17.08
N TRP A 266 10.17 -23.69 -18.12
CA TRP A 266 10.15 -24.22 -19.48
C TRP A 266 11.12 -25.40 -19.61
N GLU A 267 10.67 -26.51 -20.17
CA GLU A 267 11.47 -27.72 -20.40
C GLU A 267 11.80 -27.91 -21.88
N ARG A 268 12.84 -28.70 -22.18
CA ARG A 268 13.22 -29.03 -23.58
C ARG A 268 12.13 -29.80 -24.34
N THR A 269 11.27 -30.49 -23.61
CA THR A 269 10.15 -31.28 -24.10
C THR A 269 8.92 -30.43 -24.41
N ASP A 270 8.90 -29.16 -23.99
CA ASP A 270 7.77 -28.27 -24.22
C ASP A 270 7.61 -27.93 -25.71
N LYS A 271 6.37 -28.04 -26.19
CA LYS A 271 6.05 -27.77 -27.59
C LYS A 271 6.31 -26.30 -27.94
N GLY A 272 7.20 -26.08 -28.90
CA GLY A 272 7.52 -24.74 -29.42
C GLY A 272 8.45 -23.91 -28.53
N VAL A 273 9.11 -24.54 -27.55
CA VAL A 273 10.10 -23.88 -26.68
C VAL A 273 11.35 -23.48 -27.46
N THR A 274 11.91 -22.31 -27.17
CA THR A 274 13.20 -21.84 -27.72
C THR A 274 14.34 -22.08 -26.72
N PRO A 275 15.61 -22.15 -27.18
CA PRO A 275 16.75 -22.33 -26.28
C PRO A 275 16.84 -21.33 -25.13
N GLU A 276 16.45 -20.07 -25.36
CA GLU A 276 16.49 -18.97 -24.39
C GLU A 276 15.41 -19.11 -23.30
N GLN A 277 14.34 -19.84 -23.59
CA GLN A 277 13.27 -20.11 -22.63
C GLN A 277 13.65 -21.22 -21.65
N ILE A 278 14.52 -22.15 -22.03
CA ILE A 278 14.75 -23.38 -21.24
C ILE A 278 15.20 -23.05 -19.81
N GLY A 279 14.37 -23.48 -18.87
CA GLY A 279 14.52 -23.29 -17.43
C GLY A 279 14.27 -21.86 -16.95
N ARG A 280 13.72 -20.98 -17.77
CA ARG A 280 13.06 -19.73 -17.35
C ARG A 280 11.69 -20.07 -16.76
N VAL A 281 11.15 -19.17 -15.95
CA VAL A 281 9.84 -19.38 -15.31
C VAL A 281 8.75 -19.39 -16.36
N ARG A 282 7.94 -20.45 -16.35
CA ARG A 282 6.77 -20.63 -17.21
C ARG A 282 5.47 -20.37 -16.46
N SER A 283 5.39 -20.78 -15.20
CA SER A 283 4.25 -20.56 -14.33
C SER A 283 4.70 -20.12 -12.95
N VAL A 284 3.97 -19.18 -12.34
CA VAL A 284 4.15 -18.82 -10.93
C VAL A 284 2.81 -18.56 -10.24
N GLU A 285 2.70 -19.01 -9.00
CA GLU A 285 1.58 -18.75 -8.11
C GLU A 285 2.01 -17.92 -6.89
N PHE A 286 1.33 -16.80 -6.67
CA PHE A 286 1.39 -16.01 -5.44
C PHE A 286 0.07 -16.19 -4.69
N LYS A 287 0.10 -16.87 -3.54
CA LYS A 287 -1.11 -17.19 -2.77
C LYS A 287 -0.93 -16.86 -1.29
N MET A 288 -2.04 -16.81 -0.54
CA MET A 288 -2.05 -16.52 0.89
C MET A 288 -1.42 -15.15 1.19
N LEU A 289 -2.03 -14.10 0.62
CA LEU A 289 -1.47 -12.75 0.57
C LEU A 289 -2.05 -11.87 1.67
N ASN A 290 -1.30 -10.85 2.09
CA ASN A 290 -1.76 -9.85 3.05
C ASN A 290 -1.25 -8.45 2.65
N THR A 291 -1.67 -8.00 1.48
CA THR A 291 -1.24 -6.73 0.89
C THR A 291 -2.38 -5.75 0.70
N LYS A 292 -2.04 -4.46 0.75
CA LYS A 292 -2.90 -3.33 0.39
C LYS A 292 -2.38 -2.58 -0.83
N GLU A 293 -1.30 -3.07 -1.42
CA GLU A 293 -0.60 -2.47 -2.56
C GLU A 293 -1.03 -3.16 -3.87
N GLU A 294 -0.84 -2.48 -5.01
CA GLU A 294 -1.03 -3.06 -6.34
C GLU A 294 -0.03 -4.20 -6.61
N LEU A 295 -0.17 -4.89 -7.75
CA LEU A 295 0.78 -5.95 -8.10
C LEU A 295 2.20 -5.36 -8.28
N PRO A 296 3.25 -6.04 -7.81
CA PRO A 296 4.62 -5.58 -7.97
C PRO A 296 5.11 -5.58 -9.43
N ALA A 297 5.79 -4.52 -9.84
CA ALA A 297 6.34 -4.38 -11.19
C ALA A 297 7.36 -5.49 -11.55
N GLU A 298 7.96 -6.15 -10.55
CA GLU A 298 8.87 -7.26 -10.73
C GLU A 298 8.23 -8.48 -11.40
N ILE A 299 6.91 -8.68 -11.24
CA ILE A 299 6.18 -9.74 -11.97
C ILE A 299 6.34 -9.53 -13.48
N GLY A 300 6.32 -8.27 -13.94
CA GLY A 300 6.52 -7.89 -15.33
C GLY A 300 7.93 -8.15 -15.88
N LYS A 301 8.89 -8.53 -15.03
CA LYS A 301 10.27 -8.88 -15.43
C LYS A 301 10.43 -10.37 -15.76
N ILE A 302 9.44 -11.20 -15.44
CA ILE A 302 9.44 -12.63 -15.74
C ILE A 302 9.04 -12.82 -17.22
N LYS A 303 10.01 -12.61 -18.11
CA LYS A 303 9.80 -12.41 -19.55
C LYS A 303 8.96 -13.50 -20.23
N TYR A 304 9.22 -14.77 -19.92
CA TYR A 304 8.57 -15.91 -20.59
C TYR A 304 7.41 -16.52 -19.79
N LEU A 305 6.80 -15.73 -18.89
CA LEU A 305 5.68 -16.19 -18.07
C LEU A 305 4.45 -16.51 -18.93
N GLU A 306 3.99 -17.76 -18.90
CA GLU A 306 2.80 -18.24 -19.63
C GLU A 306 1.56 -18.31 -18.73
N THR A 307 1.75 -18.61 -17.44
CA THR A 307 0.66 -18.75 -16.46
C THR A 307 0.96 -17.98 -15.18
N LEU A 308 0.03 -17.11 -14.75
CA LEU A 308 0.13 -16.37 -13.51
C LEU A 308 -1.13 -16.59 -12.66
N VAL A 309 -0.91 -16.98 -11.41
CA VAL A 309 -1.96 -17.02 -10.38
C VAL A 309 -1.59 -16.06 -9.26
N VAL A 310 -2.48 -15.12 -8.96
CA VAL A 310 -2.39 -14.27 -7.76
C VAL A 310 -3.70 -14.44 -6.99
N ALA A 311 -3.63 -15.00 -5.78
CA ALA A 311 -4.84 -15.37 -5.06
C ALA A 311 -4.82 -15.21 -3.54
N SER A 312 -6.03 -15.15 -2.97
CA SER A 312 -6.28 -15.27 -1.52
C SER A 312 -5.64 -14.15 -0.70
N ASN A 313 -5.94 -12.90 -1.04
CA ASN A 313 -5.57 -11.75 -0.21
C ASN A 313 -6.50 -11.65 1.00
N THR A 314 -5.96 -11.36 2.18
CA THR A 314 -6.79 -11.21 3.38
C THR A 314 -7.56 -9.89 3.36
N ASN A 315 -8.75 -9.89 3.96
CA ASN A 315 -9.55 -8.67 4.18
C ASN A 315 -9.87 -7.86 2.91
N THR A 316 -10.10 -8.52 1.79
CA THR A 316 -10.42 -7.88 0.50
C THR A 316 -11.59 -6.89 0.60
N GLN A 317 -12.56 -7.14 1.47
CA GLN A 317 -13.73 -6.27 1.69
C GLN A 317 -13.36 -4.89 2.27
N LEU A 318 -12.21 -4.76 2.93
CA LEU A 318 -11.72 -3.51 3.53
C LEU A 318 -10.88 -2.66 2.56
N LEU A 319 -10.54 -3.18 1.37
CA LEU A 319 -9.74 -2.45 0.38
C LEU A 319 -10.56 -1.32 -0.27
N PRO A 320 -9.94 -0.19 -0.65
CA PRO A 320 -10.68 0.93 -1.22
C PRO A 320 -11.34 0.55 -2.55
N ALA A 321 -12.44 1.24 -2.92
CA ALA A 321 -13.15 0.99 -4.18
C ALA A 321 -12.28 1.25 -5.43
N THR A 322 -11.15 1.95 -5.28
CA THR A 322 -10.17 2.23 -6.32
C THR A 322 -9.06 1.18 -6.42
N TYR A 323 -9.10 0.10 -5.65
CA TYR A 323 -8.07 -0.94 -5.65
C TYR A 323 -8.06 -1.74 -6.96
N ARG A 324 -6.87 -1.87 -7.57
CA ARG A 324 -6.63 -2.47 -8.90
C ARG A 324 -5.32 -3.27 -8.92
N ILE A 325 -5.05 -3.94 -10.02
CA ILE A 325 -3.78 -4.67 -10.21
C ILE A 325 -2.62 -3.75 -10.59
N GLY A 326 -2.88 -2.60 -11.21
CA GLY A 326 -1.83 -1.69 -11.65
C GLY A 326 -1.10 -2.18 -12.91
N ASN A 327 0.05 -1.57 -13.23
CA ASN A 327 0.74 -1.78 -14.50
C ASN A 327 1.74 -2.95 -14.52
N ALA A 328 1.78 -3.78 -13.48
CA ALA A 328 2.76 -4.86 -13.35
C ALA A 328 2.76 -5.86 -14.52
N LEU A 329 1.58 -6.13 -15.09
CA LEU A 329 1.40 -7.14 -16.13
C LEU A 329 1.49 -6.58 -17.55
N LYS A 330 1.65 -5.27 -17.68
CA LYS A 330 1.57 -4.53 -18.96
C LYS A 330 2.57 -5.06 -20.01
N GLY A 331 3.76 -5.48 -19.58
CA GLY A 331 4.85 -5.93 -20.46
C GLY A 331 4.91 -7.45 -20.73
N LEU A 332 4.00 -8.25 -20.17
CA LEU A 332 4.07 -9.70 -20.29
C LEU A 332 3.52 -10.18 -21.64
N GLN A 333 4.42 -10.52 -22.56
CA GLN A 333 4.10 -10.88 -23.95
C GLN A 333 3.80 -12.37 -24.18
N HIS A 334 3.98 -13.21 -23.16
CA HIS A 334 3.79 -14.67 -23.25
C HIS A 334 2.63 -15.19 -22.38
N LEU A 335 1.98 -14.32 -21.62
CA LEU A 335 0.95 -14.69 -20.65
C LEU A 335 -0.33 -15.13 -21.35
N LYS A 336 -0.70 -16.42 -21.20
CA LYS A 336 -1.91 -17.02 -21.78
C LYS A 336 -2.98 -17.31 -20.73
N ASN A 337 -2.58 -17.61 -19.50
CA ASN A 337 -3.48 -17.97 -18.42
C ASN A 337 -3.28 -17.02 -17.24
N LEU A 338 -4.28 -16.19 -16.97
CA LEU A 338 -4.27 -15.25 -15.85
C LEU A 338 -5.39 -15.60 -14.86
N THR A 339 -5.03 -15.81 -13.60
CA THR A 339 -5.96 -15.93 -12.48
C THR A 339 -5.65 -14.86 -11.46
N ILE A 340 -6.58 -13.92 -11.26
CA ILE A 340 -6.58 -12.94 -10.18
C ILE A 340 -7.81 -13.27 -9.33
N ASN A 341 -7.63 -14.09 -8.29
CA ASN A 341 -8.73 -14.60 -7.48
C ASN A 341 -8.69 -14.02 -6.06
N ALA A 342 -9.82 -13.55 -5.52
CA ALA A 342 -9.83 -13.08 -4.13
C ALA A 342 -8.73 -12.06 -3.79
N MET A 343 -8.45 -11.15 -4.73
CA MET A 343 -7.52 -10.03 -4.53
C MET A 343 -8.24 -8.75 -4.05
N GLY A 344 -9.55 -8.67 -4.27
CA GLY A 344 -10.37 -7.53 -3.87
C GLY A 344 -10.36 -6.37 -4.88
N ILE A 345 -9.86 -6.61 -6.09
CA ILE A 345 -9.91 -5.62 -7.18
C ILE A 345 -11.35 -5.33 -7.60
N THR A 346 -11.61 -4.11 -8.06
CA THR A 346 -12.95 -3.67 -8.46
C THR A 346 -13.13 -3.51 -9.96
N THR A 347 -12.03 -3.54 -10.72
CA THR A 347 -12.02 -3.42 -12.18
C THR A 347 -10.74 -4.02 -12.75
N ILE A 348 -10.71 -4.20 -14.07
CA ILE A 348 -9.53 -4.51 -14.87
C ILE A 348 -9.66 -3.83 -16.23
N SER A 349 -8.55 -3.32 -16.77
CA SER A 349 -8.50 -2.63 -18.06
C SER A 349 -7.59 -3.34 -19.05
N LYS A 350 -7.82 -3.09 -20.35
CA LYS A 350 -6.94 -3.62 -21.40
C LYS A 350 -5.52 -3.04 -21.30
N SER A 351 -5.36 -1.82 -20.78
CA SER A 351 -4.05 -1.17 -20.63
C SER A 351 -3.18 -1.83 -19.56
N GLU A 352 -3.79 -2.38 -18.50
CA GLU A 352 -3.06 -3.16 -17.48
C GLU A 352 -2.57 -4.51 -18.05
N LEU A 353 -3.19 -4.99 -19.13
CA LEU A 353 -2.88 -6.25 -19.82
C LEU A 353 -2.36 -6.06 -21.25
N GLU A 354 -1.81 -4.89 -21.59
CA GLU A 354 -1.50 -4.52 -22.98
C GLU A 354 -0.66 -5.59 -23.71
N GLY A 355 0.38 -6.13 -23.05
CA GLY A 355 1.27 -7.14 -23.62
C GLY A 355 0.64 -8.51 -23.86
N SER A 356 -0.47 -8.85 -23.20
CA SER A 356 -1.08 -10.19 -23.23
C SER A 356 -2.52 -10.23 -23.74
N CYS A 357 -3.21 -9.08 -23.86
CA CYS A 357 -4.63 -9.06 -24.22
C CYS A 357 -4.94 -9.75 -25.56
N GLN A 358 -4.01 -9.75 -26.52
CA GLN A 358 -4.19 -10.38 -27.83
C GLN A 358 -3.93 -11.90 -27.85
N ILE A 359 -3.36 -12.47 -26.78
CA ILE A 359 -2.96 -13.89 -26.72
C ILE A 359 -3.56 -14.65 -25.53
N LEU A 360 -4.20 -13.93 -24.60
CA LEU A 360 -4.77 -14.50 -23.38
C LEU A 360 -5.89 -15.48 -23.74
N THR A 361 -5.76 -16.73 -23.30
CA THR A 361 -6.73 -17.81 -23.54
C THR A 361 -7.66 -18.04 -22.35
N LYS A 362 -7.17 -17.78 -21.13
CA LYS A 362 -7.93 -17.92 -19.88
C LYS A 362 -7.76 -16.69 -18.99
N LEU A 363 -8.89 -16.17 -18.52
CA LEU A 363 -8.99 -15.08 -17.56
C LEU A 363 -9.96 -15.45 -16.44
N ASP A 364 -9.43 -15.64 -15.24
CA ASP A 364 -10.21 -15.91 -14.04
C ASP A 364 -10.12 -14.71 -13.08
N LEU A 365 -11.24 -14.04 -12.86
CA LEU A 365 -11.40 -12.85 -12.01
C LEU A 365 -12.34 -13.14 -10.83
N SER A 366 -12.46 -14.42 -10.46
CA SER A 366 -13.41 -14.84 -9.43
C SER A 366 -13.10 -14.29 -8.03
N SER A 367 -14.12 -14.22 -7.19
CA SER A 367 -14.03 -13.82 -5.77
C SER A 367 -13.45 -12.42 -5.53
N ASN A 368 -13.55 -11.50 -6.48
CA ASN A 368 -13.12 -10.11 -6.31
C ASN A 368 -14.29 -9.19 -5.94
N ASN A 369 -14.07 -7.87 -5.98
CA ASN A 369 -15.04 -6.86 -5.58
C ASN A 369 -15.55 -6.05 -6.79
N PHE A 370 -15.62 -6.64 -7.97
CA PHE A 370 -16.10 -5.94 -9.18
C PHE A 370 -17.49 -5.38 -8.93
N THR A 371 -17.74 -4.13 -9.31
CA THR A 371 -19.06 -3.49 -9.20
C THR A 371 -19.83 -3.47 -10.52
N ALA A 372 -19.13 -3.69 -11.63
CA ALA A 372 -19.68 -3.80 -12.97
C ALA A 372 -18.77 -4.69 -13.83
N ILE A 373 -19.31 -5.21 -14.94
CA ILE A 373 -18.48 -5.82 -15.99
C ILE A 373 -17.70 -4.69 -16.68
N PRO A 374 -16.35 -4.72 -16.71
CA PRO A 374 -15.57 -3.68 -17.37
C PRO A 374 -15.86 -3.62 -18.88
N SER A 375 -15.96 -2.42 -19.44
CA SER A 375 -16.19 -2.24 -20.89
C SER A 375 -15.06 -2.77 -21.76
N ASP A 376 -13.84 -2.86 -21.21
CA ASP A 376 -12.70 -3.45 -21.91
C ASP A 376 -12.80 -4.98 -22.04
N LEU A 377 -13.64 -5.65 -21.24
CA LEU A 377 -13.80 -7.10 -21.24
C LEU A 377 -14.74 -7.54 -22.38
N GLN A 378 -14.23 -7.48 -23.61
CA GLN A 378 -14.96 -7.80 -24.83
C GLN A 378 -14.06 -8.50 -25.86
N SER A 379 -14.68 -9.24 -26.78
CA SER A 379 -13.99 -10.05 -27.80
C SER A 379 -12.98 -9.27 -28.64
N LYS A 380 -13.26 -8.00 -28.97
CA LYS A 380 -12.34 -7.14 -29.72
C LYS A 380 -11.01 -6.90 -29.00
N ASN A 381 -11.03 -6.78 -27.68
CA ASN A 381 -9.82 -6.56 -26.89
C ASN A 381 -9.12 -7.87 -26.54
N PHE A 382 -9.87 -8.98 -26.47
CA PHE A 382 -9.36 -10.30 -26.09
C PHE A 382 -9.73 -11.39 -27.12
N PRO A 383 -9.22 -11.30 -28.35
CA PRO A 383 -9.68 -12.12 -29.47
C PRO A 383 -9.38 -13.63 -29.30
N GLU A 384 -8.42 -14.02 -28.46
CA GLU A 384 -8.07 -15.44 -28.24
C GLU A 384 -8.64 -16.02 -26.93
N LEU A 385 -9.44 -15.24 -26.19
CA LEU A 385 -9.98 -15.68 -24.92
C LEU A 385 -11.07 -16.74 -25.15
N THR A 386 -10.91 -17.87 -24.45
CA THR A 386 -11.85 -19.00 -24.51
C THR A 386 -12.47 -19.29 -23.15
N HIS A 387 -11.84 -18.88 -22.05
CA HIS A 387 -12.32 -19.12 -20.69
C HIS A 387 -12.37 -17.82 -19.90
N LEU A 388 -13.57 -17.43 -19.46
CA LEU A 388 -13.79 -16.25 -18.64
C LEU A 388 -14.60 -16.61 -17.38
N SER A 389 -14.09 -16.20 -16.21
CA SER A 389 -14.79 -16.35 -14.93
C SER A 389 -14.88 -15.01 -14.21
N LEU A 390 -16.11 -14.63 -13.86
CA LEU A 390 -16.46 -13.54 -12.94
C LEU A 390 -17.26 -14.08 -11.75
N THR A 391 -17.05 -15.34 -11.38
CA THR A 391 -17.79 -16.01 -10.31
C THR A 391 -17.51 -15.39 -8.95
N GLY A 392 -18.55 -15.19 -8.13
CA GLY A 392 -18.37 -14.80 -6.74
C GLY A 392 -17.88 -13.38 -6.52
N ASN A 393 -18.16 -12.43 -7.42
CA ASN A 393 -17.78 -11.03 -7.24
C ASN A 393 -18.71 -10.32 -6.26
N ARG A 394 -18.70 -10.73 -5.00
CA ARG A 394 -19.44 -10.13 -3.88
C ARG A 394 -18.46 -9.54 -2.88
N ARG A 395 -18.62 -8.26 -2.55
CA ARG A 395 -17.79 -7.62 -1.52
C ARG A 395 -18.14 -8.12 -0.13
N TYR A 396 -19.42 -8.40 0.09
CA TYR A 396 -19.93 -8.99 1.33
C TYR A 396 -20.66 -10.28 0.99
N SER A 397 -20.15 -11.41 1.47
CA SER A 397 -20.79 -12.72 1.26
C SER A 397 -22.17 -12.84 1.92
N SER A 398 -22.46 -11.98 2.90
CA SER A 398 -23.71 -11.98 3.68
C SER A 398 -24.88 -11.26 3.01
N ILE A 399 -24.75 -10.81 1.77
CA ILE A 399 -25.85 -10.12 1.07
C ILE A 399 -26.90 -11.14 0.66
N THR A 400 -28.09 -11.00 1.24
CA THR A 400 -29.29 -11.79 0.95
C THR A 400 -30.48 -10.92 0.54
N ASP A 401 -30.34 -9.61 0.50
CA ASP A 401 -31.37 -8.66 0.03
C ASP A 401 -30.69 -7.62 -0.84
N LEU A 402 -31.14 -7.45 -2.08
CA LEU A 402 -30.53 -6.48 -2.99
C LEU A 402 -30.82 -5.02 -2.61
N ASN A 403 -31.76 -4.74 -1.71
CA ASN A 403 -31.98 -3.40 -1.15
C ASN A 403 -31.00 -3.03 -0.01
N ASP A 404 -29.98 -3.85 0.23
CA ASP A 404 -28.89 -3.53 1.16
C ASP A 404 -28.27 -2.16 0.84
N THR A 405 -28.11 -1.34 1.87
CA THR A 405 -27.66 0.06 1.76
C THR A 405 -26.15 0.23 1.86
N ARG A 406 -25.39 -0.84 2.10
CA ARG A 406 -23.93 -0.80 2.12
C ARG A 406 -23.40 -0.42 0.74
N GLU A 407 -22.36 0.42 0.71
CA GLU A 407 -21.72 0.81 -0.54
C GLU A 407 -20.95 -0.36 -1.18
N ASN A 408 -20.90 -0.35 -2.53
CA ASN A 408 -20.10 -1.27 -3.32
C ASN A 408 -20.33 -2.76 -3.01
N LEU A 409 -21.60 -3.19 -3.01
CA LEU A 409 -22.03 -4.55 -2.68
C LEU A 409 -21.30 -5.67 -3.45
N GLY A 410 -20.85 -5.40 -4.67
CA GLY A 410 -20.27 -6.36 -5.60
C GLY A 410 -20.90 -6.21 -6.98
N LEU A 411 -20.81 -7.26 -7.79
CA LEU A 411 -21.19 -7.28 -9.20
C LEU A 411 -22.72 -7.34 -9.30
N LYS A 412 -23.35 -6.17 -9.20
CA LYS A 412 -24.79 -5.96 -9.13
C LYS A 412 -25.28 -5.19 -10.35
N PHE A 413 -26.12 -5.81 -11.18
CA PHE A 413 -26.74 -5.15 -12.32
C PHE A 413 -28.01 -5.88 -12.77
N ASP A 414 -28.91 -5.15 -13.43
CA ASP A 414 -30.08 -5.71 -14.12
C ASP A 414 -29.64 -6.37 -15.44
N ALA A 415 -29.78 -7.69 -15.53
CA ALA A 415 -29.44 -8.50 -16.69
C ALA A 415 -30.22 -8.09 -17.95
N SER A 416 -31.44 -7.58 -17.79
CA SER A 416 -32.35 -7.24 -18.90
C SER A 416 -31.79 -6.08 -19.75
N ASN A 417 -31.09 -5.15 -19.09
CA ASN A 417 -30.70 -3.85 -19.65
C ASN A 417 -29.19 -3.57 -19.64
N ASN A 418 -28.35 -4.56 -19.34
CA ASN A 418 -26.90 -4.35 -19.25
C ASN A 418 -26.17 -4.60 -20.58
N TYR A 419 -25.59 -3.54 -21.16
CA TYR A 419 -24.85 -3.60 -22.42
C TYR A 419 -23.62 -4.52 -22.39
N ASN A 420 -22.81 -4.44 -21.33
CA ASN A 420 -21.58 -5.24 -21.21
C ASN A 420 -21.90 -6.73 -21.02
N PHE A 421 -22.95 -7.05 -20.25
CA PHE A 421 -23.47 -8.41 -20.12
C PHE A 421 -23.95 -8.97 -21.45
N LYS A 422 -24.76 -8.20 -22.21
CA LYS A 422 -25.17 -8.57 -23.56
C LYS A 422 -23.97 -8.83 -24.48
N ASN A 423 -22.90 -8.04 -24.37
CA ASN A 423 -21.67 -8.27 -25.14
C ASN A 423 -20.93 -9.55 -24.74
N LEU A 424 -20.89 -9.91 -23.45
CA LEU A 424 -20.30 -11.19 -23.02
C LEU A 424 -21.06 -12.39 -23.62
N LEU A 425 -22.39 -12.33 -23.67
CA LEU A 425 -23.22 -13.39 -24.24
C LEU A 425 -23.04 -13.51 -25.77
N LYS A 426 -22.67 -12.42 -26.46
CA LYS A 426 -22.38 -12.42 -27.91
C LYS A 426 -20.98 -12.96 -28.25
N TRP A 427 -20.19 -13.39 -27.26
CA TRP A 427 -18.78 -13.73 -27.46
C TRP A 427 -18.60 -15.17 -27.99
N GLU A 428 -18.65 -15.32 -29.31
CA GLU A 428 -18.69 -16.64 -29.96
C GLU A 428 -17.48 -17.54 -29.69
N LYS A 429 -16.28 -17.00 -29.44
CA LYS A 429 -15.07 -17.80 -29.16
C LYS A 429 -15.02 -18.42 -27.75
N LEU A 430 -15.87 -18.00 -26.82
CA LEU A 430 -15.86 -18.55 -25.47
C LEU A 430 -16.28 -20.02 -25.47
N LYS A 431 -15.48 -20.84 -24.80
CA LYS A 431 -15.78 -22.23 -24.42
C LYS A 431 -16.30 -22.32 -22.99
N SER A 432 -15.94 -21.39 -22.12
CA SER A 432 -16.44 -21.33 -20.75
C SER A 432 -16.73 -19.89 -20.34
N LEU A 433 -17.95 -19.66 -19.85
CA LEU A 433 -18.37 -18.40 -19.22
C LEU A 433 -19.00 -18.71 -17.86
N SER A 434 -18.40 -18.20 -16.78
CA SER A 434 -18.87 -18.41 -15.41
C SER A 434 -19.20 -17.09 -14.74
N LEU A 435 -20.48 -16.93 -14.37
CA LEU A 435 -21.08 -15.74 -13.78
C LEU A 435 -21.84 -16.05 -12.48
N SER A 436 -21.59 -17.23 -11.91
CA SER A 436 -22.29 -17.73 -10.73
C SER A 436 -21.99 -16.90 -9.49
N TYR A 437 -22.91 -16.93 -8.53
CA TYR A 437 -22.71 -16.35 -7.20
C TYR A 437 -22.39 -14.84 -7.21
N ASN A 438 -23.07 -14.08 -8.07
CA ASN A 438 -22.99 -12.62 -8.13
C ASN A 438 -24.29 -11.99 -7.61
N LEU A 439 -24.50 -10.69 -7.87
CA LEU A 439 -25.71 -9.94 -7.51
C LEU A 439 -26.50 -9.53 -8.77
N ILE A 440 -26.45 -10.36 -9.81
CA ILE A 440 -27.12 -10.13 -11.09
C ILE A 440 -28.61 -10.39 -10.90
N TYR A 441 -29.48 -9.47 -11.32
CA TYR A 441 -30.93 -9.60 -11.14
C TYR A 441 -31.71 -9.27 -12.40
N GLY A 442 -33.03 -9.44 -12.36
CA GLY A 442 -33.90 -9.22 -13.51
C GLY A 442 -33.91 -10.41 -14.46
N GLU A 443 -34.33 -10.17 -15.70
CA GLU A 443 -34.53 -11.21 -16.70
C GLU A 443 -33.31 -11.37 -17.61
N LEU A 444 -33.07 -12.59 -18.09
CA LEU A 444 -32.06 -12.82 -19.11
C LEU A 444 -32.50 -12.20 -20.44
N PRO A 445 -31.62 -11.50 -21.18
CA PRO A 445 -31.99 -10.84 -22.41
C PRO A 445 -32.40 -11.85 -23.49
N THR A 446 -33.51 -11.55 -24.18
CA THR A 446 -34.03 -12.39 -25.27
C THR A 446 -33.27 -12.20 -26.59
N PHE A 447 -32.62 -11.04 -26.77
CA PHE A 447 -32.02 -10.59 -28.03
C PHE A 447 -33.03 -10.51 -29.19
N ILE A 448 -34.30 -10.32 -28.88
CA ILE A 448 -35.36 -10.04 -29.86
C ILE A 448 -35.73 -8.56 -29.78
N ASN A 449 -35.73 -7.89 -30.93
CA ASN A 449 -36.15 -6.51 -31.01
C ASN A 449 -37.66 -6.40 -30.71
N SER A 450 -38.04 -5.56 -29.73
CA SER A 450 -39.43 -5.44 -29.29
C SER A 450 -40.38 -4.83 -30.32
N TRP A 451 -39.88 -4.12 -31.35
CA TRP A 451 -40.71 -3.53 -32.41
C TRP A 451 -40.80 -4.42 -33.64
N SER A 452 -39.68 -4.96 -34.12
CA SER A 452 -39.68 -5.80 -35.33
C SER A 452 -39.94 -7.28 -35.05
N HIS A 453 -39.83 -7.71 -33.78
CA HIS A 453 -39.83 -9.11 -33.38
C HIS A 453 -38.76 -9.96 -34.06
N LEU A 454 -37.70 -9.33 -34.59
CA LEU A 454 -36.56 -9.99 -35.22
C LEU A 454 -35.34 -10.07 -34.28
N PRO A 455 -34.46 -11.07 -34.44
CA PRO A 455 -33.21 -11.16 -33.71
C PRO A 455 -32.30 -9.92 -33.85
N GLU A 456 -31.74 -9.44 -32.73
CA GLU A 456 -30.70 -8.39 -32.69
C GLU A 456 -29.33 -8.90 -33.15
N VAL A 457 -29.16 -10.22 -33.22
CA VAL A 457 -27.97 -10.93 -33.69
C VAL A 457 -28.38 -12.01 -34.67
N PRO A 458 -27.49 -12.51 -35.54
CA PRO A 458 -27.83 -13.59 -36.46
C PRO A 458 -28.42 -14.80 -35.73
N ALA A 459 -29.49 -15.37 -36.30
CA ALA A 459 -30.06 -16.64 -35.87
C ALA A 459 -29.24 -17.82 -36.42
N TYR A 460 -29.60 -19.05 -36.05
CA TYR A 460 -28.99 -20.24 -36.63
C TYR A 460 -29.24 -20.34 -38.14
N THR A 461 -28.19 -20.63 -38.89
CA THR A 461 -28.26 -20.89 -40.33
C THR A 461 -28.45 -22.38 -40.62
N ASP A 462 -28.80 -22.73 -41.87
CA ASP A 462 -28.82 -24.14 -42.30
C ASP A 462 -27.45 -24.81 -42.12
N GLU A 463 -26.36 -24.07 -42.35
CA GLU A 463 -24.99 -24.56 -42.18
C GLU A 463 -24.67 -24.84 -40.70
N ASP A 464 -25.08 -23.96 -39.78
CA ASP A 464 -24.94 -24.18 -38.34
C ASP A 464 -25.68 -25.44 -37.88
N ILE A 465 -26.89 -25.64 -38.39
CA ILE A 465 -27.73 -26.79 -38.05
C ILE A 465 -27.09 -28.08 -38.58
N GLN A 466 -26.64 -28.09 -39.84
CA GLN A 466 -26.06 -29.27 -40.47
C GLN A 466 -24.71 -29.67 -39.85
N SER A 467 -23.89 -28.70 -39.46
CA SER A 467 -22.56 -28.92 -38.90
C SER A 467 -22.55 -29.36 -37.43
N ASN A 468 -23.68 -29.27 -36.72
CA ASN A 468 -23.82 -29.63 -35.32
C ASN A 468 -24.73 -30.86 -35.14
N ASP A 469 -24.19 -31.97 -34.65
CA ASP A 469 -24.94 -33.22 -34.51
C ASP A 469 -26.22 -33.10 -33.67
N THR A 470 -26.20 -32.28 -32.61
CA THR A 470 -27.38 -32.05 -31.76
C THR A 470 -28.44 -31.30 -32.55
N LEU A 471 -28.09 -30.16 -33.17
CA LEU A 471 -29.02 -29.35 -33.95
C LEU A 471 -29.58 -30.12 -35.16
N ASN A 472 -28.72 -30.85 -35.87
CA ASN A 472 -29.10 -31.63 -37.06
C ASN A 472 -30.09 -32.75 -36.72
N SER A 473 -30.07 -33.25 -35.47
CA SER A 473 -31.00 -34.29 -35.01
C SER A 473 -32.43 -33.81 -34.75
N ALA A 474 -32.66 -32.50 -34.72
CA ALA A 474 -33.96 -31.92 -34.46
C ALA A 474 -34.96 -32.21 -35.59
N SER A 475 -36.26 -32.17 -35.28
CA SER A 475 -37.33 -32.26 -36.29
C SER A 475 -37.30 -31.05 -37.24
N ASP A 476 -37.90 -31.18 -38.42
CA ASP A 476 -37.95 -30.08 -39.40
C ASP A 476 -38.63 -28.84 -38.83
N GLU A 477 -39.68 -29.01 -38.01
CA GLU A 477 -40.34 -27.91 -37.28
C GLU A 477 -39.37 -27.18 -36.34
N VAL A 478 -38.57 -27.92 -35.55
CA VAL A 478 -37.58 -27.33 -34.64
C VAL A 478 -36.45 -26.67 -35.43
N LYS A 479 -36.05 -27.22 -36.57
CA LYS A 479 -35.05 -26.61 -37.46
C LYS A 479 -35.51 -25.28 -38.02
N GLU A 480 -36.77 -25.17 -38.46
CA GLU A 480 -37.34 -23.89 -38.89
C GLU A 480 -37.44 -22.89 -37.73
N LYS A 481 -37.79 -23.36 -36.52
CA LYS A 481 -37.78 -22.52 -35.31
C LYS A 481 -36.37 -22.01 -34.96
N LEU A 482 -35.33 -22.84 -35.09
CA LEU A 482 -33.94 -22.44 -34.82
C LEU A 482 -33.50 -21.25 -35.70
N LYS A 483 -34.01 -21.15 -36.93
CA LYS A 483 -33.73 -20.03 -37.85
C LYS A 483 -34.32 -18.70 -37.38
N THR A 484 -35.19 -18.70 -36.36
CA THR A 484 -35.69 -17.49 -35.71
C THR A 484 -35.01 -17.19 -34.36
N ILE A 485 -34.21 -18.13 -33.84
CA ILE A 485 -33.62 -18.03 -32.50
C ILE A 485 -32.22 -17.38 -32.60
N PRO A 486 -31.95 -16.30 -31.84
CA PRO A 486 -30.64 -15.69 -31.76
C PRO A 486 -29.54 -16.70 -31.40
N ARG A 487 -28.47 -16.73 -32.20
CA ARG A 487 -27.33 -17.62 -31.97
C ARG A 487 -26.38 -17.02 -30.93
N ILE A 488 -26.63 -17.33 -29.66
CA ILE A 488 -25.90 -16.80 -28.49
C ILE A 488 -24.95 -17.86 -27.94
N LEU A 489 -23.71 -17.47 -27.62
CA LEU A 489 -22.66 -18.36 -27.09
C LEU A 489 -22.48 -19.71 -27.84
N PRO A 490 -22.45 -19.76 -29.19
CA PRO A 490 -22.55 -21.00 -29.96
C PRO A 490 -21.46 -22.06 -29.64
N ASN A 491 -20.27 -21.62 -29.22
CA ASN A 491 -19.16 -22.53 -28.91
C ASN A 491 -18.98 -22.79 -27.40
N VAL A 492 -19.85 -22.26 -26.55
CA VAL A 492 -19.70 -22.45 -25.11
C VAL A 492 -20.00 -23.90 -24.75
N GLU A 493 -19.09 -24.52 -24.02
CA GLU A 493 -19.16 -25.88 -23.48
C GLU A 493 -19.60 -25.86 -22.02
N ARG A 494 -19.30 -24.78 -21.29
CA ARG A 494 -19.71 -24.55 -19.91
C ARG A 494 -20.25 -23.13 -19.70
N PHE A 495 -21.52 -23.03 -19.33
CA PHE A 495 -22.15 -21.76 -18.95
C PHE A 495 -22.75 -21.89 -17.56
N THR A 496 -22.38 -20.99 -16.65
CA THR A 496 -22.91 -20.99 -15.28
C THR A 496 -23.35 -19.60 -14.86
N ILE A 497 -24.56 -19.49 -14.32
CA ILE A 497 -25.15 -18.23 -13.87
C ILE A 497 -26.08 -18.41 -12.65
N ASN A 498 -26.04 -19.57 -12.00
CA ASN A 498 -26.73 -19.87 -10.75
C ASN A 498 -26.27 -19.00 -9.58
N LEU A 499 -27.04 -19.03 -8.49
CA LEU A 499 -26.78 -18.28 -7.25
C LEU A 499 -26.71 -16.77 -7.48
N ASN A 500 -27.50 -16.29 -8.45
CA ASN A 500 -27.78 -14.89 -8.68
C ASN A 500 -29.22 -14.58 -8.23
N PHE A 501 -29.72 -13.40 -8.57
CA PHE A 501 -31.07 -12.94 -8.27
C PHE A 501 -31.90 -12.83 -9.56
N LEU A 502 -31.62 -13.71 -10.54
CA LEU A 502 -32.34 -13.71 -11.80
C LEU A 502 -33.78 -14.17 -11.60
N SER A 503 -34.68 -13.54 -12.33
CA SER A 503 -36.10 -13.86 -12.34
C SER A 503 -36.61 -13.98 -13.76
N GLY A 504 -37.77 -14.60 -13.94
CA GLY A 504 -38.48 -14.61 -15.22
C GLY A 504 -39.60 -15.64 -15.24
N ASP A 505 -40.52 -15.50 -16.18
CA ASP A 505 -41.52 -16.53 -16.40
C ASP A 505 -40.87 -17.81 -16.93
N ASP A 506 -39.92 -17.70 -17.87
CA ASP A 506 -39.13 -18.80 -18.43
C ASP A 506 -37.71 -18.34 -18.82
N LEU A 507 -36.82 -19.27 -19.14
CA LEU A 507 -35.53 -18.98 -19.77
C LEU A 507 -35.74 -18.48 -21.22
N PRO A 508 -34.85 -17.61 -21.74
CA PRO A 508 -34.95 -17.16 -23.12
C PRO A 508 -34.72 -18.31 -24.11
N GLU A 509 -35.37 -18.25 -25.27
CA GLU A 509 -35.33 -19.33 -26.27
C GLU A 509 -33.90 -19.70 -26.71
N TRP A 510 -32.99 -18.73 -26.81
CA TRP A 510 -31.59 -18.99 -27.18
C TRP A 510 -30.88 -19.94 -26.21
N LEU A 511 -31.31 -19.96 -24.94
CA LEU A 511 -30.74 -20.82 -23.91
C LEU A 511 -31.47 -22.17 -23.85
N LEU A 512 -32.80 -22.18 -23.93
CA LEU A 512 -33.61 -23.41 -23.96
C LEU A 512 -33.29 -24.30 -25.18
N TYR A 513 -33.11 -23.69 -26.35
CA TYR A 513 -32.75 -24.36 -27.60
C TYR A 513 -31.24 -24.46 -27.83
N HIS A 514 -30.42 -24.14 -26.82
CA HIS A 514 -28.97 -24.25 -26.97
C HIS A 514 -28.58 -25.73 -27.15
N PRO A 515 -27.76 -26.12 -28.16
CA PRO A 515 -27.42 -27.52 -28.43
C PRO A 515 -26.66 -28.23 -27.29
N ARG A 516 -26.16 -27.46 -26.32
CA ARG A 516 -25.49 -27.97 -25.13
C ARG A 516 -26.28 -27.73 -23.82
N PHE A 517 -27.56 -27.34 -23.89
CA PHE A 517 -28.38 -27.01 -22.71
C PHE A 517 -28.33 -28.11 -21.63
N ALA A 518 -28.57 -29.37 -21.99
CA ALA A 518 -28.43 -30.50 -21.05
C ALA A 518 -27.04 -30.63 -20.42
N ARG A 519 -25.96 -30.33 -21.18
CA ARG A 519 -24.57 -30.39 -20.69
C ARG A 519 -24.21 -29.25 -19.75
N PHE A 520 -24.99 -28.16 -19.76
CA PHE A 520 -24.79 -27.07 -18.81
C PHE A 520 -25.25 -27.41 -17.41
N ASP A 521 -25.89 -28.57 -17.18
CA ASP A 521 -26.50 -28.91 -15.90
C ASP A 521 -27.46 -27.78 -15.46
N PRO A 522 -28.55 -27.54 -16.23
CA PRO A 522 -29.34 -26.34 -16.09
C PRO A 522 -30.02 -26.23 -14.73
N PHE A 523 -30.41 -27.33 -14.11
CA PHE A 523 -31.03 -27.33 -12.78
C PHE A 523 -30.09 -26.75 -11.72
N THR A 524 -28.82 -27.18 -11.74
CA THR A 524 -27.82 -26.74 -10.75
C THR A 524 -27.20 -25.40 -11.12
N LEU A 525 -26.85 -25.20 -12.39
CA LEU A 525 -25.98 -24.10 -12.84
C LEU A 525 -26.71 -22.95 -13.54
N ILE A 526 -28.03 -23.06 -13.75
CA ILE A 526 -28.87 -22.00 -14.35
C ILE A 526 -30.12 -21.73 -13.50
N TYR A 527 -30.99 -22.71 -13.26
CA TYR A 527 -32.27 -22.52 -12.55
C TYR A 527 -32.10 -22.25 -11.05
N THR A 528 -31.12 -22.86 -10.40
CA THR A 528 -30.84 -22.61 -8.97
C THR A 528 -30.40 -21.15 -8.75
N GLN A 529 -31.29 -20.31 -8.22
CA GLN A 529 -31.00 -18.91 -7.86
C GLN A 529 -30.80 -18.75 -6.34
N ASP A 530 -30.33 -17.58 -5.91
CA ASP A 530 -30.11 -17.23 -4.50
C ASP A 530 -31.45 -17.27 -3.73
N SER A 531 -31.43 -17.70 -2.46
CA SER A 531 -32.66 -17.74 -1.64
C SER A 531 -33.07 -16.37 -1.06
N GLY A 532 -32.31 -15.32 -1.38
CA GLY A 532 -32.53 -13.95 -0.92
C GLY A 532 -33.70 -13.23 -1.59
N LYS A 533 -33.70 -11.89 -1.46
CA LYS A 533 -34.68 -10.99 -2.09
C LYS A 533 -34.05 -10.13 -3.18
N ASP A 534 -34.72 -10.04 -4.32
CA ASP A 534 -34.35 -9.15 -5.41
C ASP A 534 -34.66 -7.66 -5.09
N MET A 535 -34.45 -6.78 -6.07
CA MET A 535 -34.72 -5.34 -5.93
C MET A 535 -36.20 -5.03 -5.63
N ASN A 536 -37.12 -5.92 -6.00
CA ASN A 536 -38.56 -5.77 -5.81
C ASN A 536 -39.06 -6.48 -4.54
N GLY A 537 -38.17 -7.10 -3.76
CA GLY A 537 -38.51 -7.86 -2.56
C GLY A 537 -39.01 -9.28 -2.83
N ASN A 538 -38.94 -9.76 -4.08
CA ASN A 538 -39.35 -11.10 -4.48
C ASN A 538 -38.20 -12.11 -4.29
N VAL A 539 -38.55 -13.38 -4.10
CA VAL A 539 -37.58 -14.48 -4.18
C VAL A 539 -37.22 -14.69 -5.66
N PRO A 540 -35.94 -14.65 -6.05
CA PRO A 540 -35.54 -14.85 -7.43
C PRO A 540 -35.73 -16.33 -7.84
N GLY A 541 -35.81 -16.56 -9.15
CA GLY A 541 -36.12 -17.87 -9.72
C GLY A 541 -37.00 -17.76 -10.96
N PHE A 542 -37.15 -18.88 -11.65
CA PHE A 542 -37.94 -19.00 -12.87
C PHE A 542 -39.25 -19.73 -12.57
N LYS A 543 -40.38 -19.24 -13.12
CA LYS A 543 -41.70 -19.85 -12.84
C LYS A 543 -41.89 -21.17 -13.57
N ASN A 544 -41.34 -21.31 -14.77
CA ASN A 544 -41.49 -22.46 -15.65
C ASN A 544 -40.26 -23.38 -15.65
N GLU A 545 -39.69 -23.66 -14.47
CA GLU A 545 -38.61 -24.64 -14.37
C GLU A 545 -39.13 -26.06 -14.74
N PRO A 546 -38.54 -26.73 -15.76
CA PRO A 546 -38.98 -28.06 -16.14
C PRO A 546 -38.59 -29.08 -15.08
N SER A 547 -39.39 -30.14 -14.92
CA SER A 547 -39.11 -31.18 -13.91
C SER A 547 -37.94 -32.11 -14.29
N ASN A 548 -37.60 -32.18 -15.58
CA ASN A 548 -36.52 -32.99 -16.14
C ASN A 548 -36.16 -32.50 -17.56
N LEU A 549 -35.20 -33.18 -18.21
CA LEU A 549 -34.72 -32.83 -19.55
C LEU A 549 -35.51 -33.47 -20.70
N GLU A 550 -36.66 -34.11 -20.46
CA GLU A 550 -37.42 -34.77 -21.53
C GLU A 550 -37.85 -33.79 -22.62
N TRP A 551 -38.30 -32.60 -22.24
CA TRP A 551 -38.64 -31.53 -23.19
C TRP A 551 -37.48 -31.22 -24.16
N PHE A 552 -36.24 -31.25 -23.66
CA PHE A 552 -35.04 -31.00 -24.45
C PHE A 552 -34.70 -32.22 -25.33
N TYR A 553 -34.81 -33.43 -24.80
CA TYR A 553 -34.51 -34.66 -25.55
C TYR A 553 -35.54 -34.98 -26.64
N GLU A 554 -36.80 -34.60 -26.47
CA GLU A 554 -37.80 -34.69 -27.54
C GLU A 554 -37.44 -33.80 -28.74
N ARG A 555 -36.84 -32.63 -28.48
CA ARG A 555 -36.39 -31.69 -29.52
C ARG A 555 -35.03 -32.07 -30.11
N TYR A 556 -34.19 -32.72 -29.31
CA TYR A 556 -32.85 -33.15 -29.69
C TYR A 556 -32.61 -34.62 -29.33
N PRO A 557 -33.15 -35.58 -30.09
CA PRO A 557 -33.09 -37.00 -29.76
C PRO A 557 -31.66 -37.54 -29.61
N LYS A 558 -30.71 -37.04 -30.42
CA LYS A 558 -29.29 -37.47 -30.32
C LYS A 558 -28.59 -36.98 -29.04
N ALA A 559 -29.14 -35.99 -28.34
CA ALA A 559 -28.56 -35.52 -27.09
C ALA A 559 -28.98 -36.37 -25.87
N ARG A 560 -29.96 -37.27 -26.03
CA ARG A 560 -30.39 -38.18 -24.97
C ARG A 560 -29.26 -39.13 -24.61
N PRO A 561 -28.88 -39.24 -23.31
CA PRO A 561 -27.89 -40.22 -22.87
C PRO A 561 -28.34 -41.63 -23.25
N THR A 562 -27.48 -42.39 -23.91
CA THR A 562 -27.70 -43.82 -24.10
C THR A 562 -27.26 -44.54 -22.83
N LEU A 563 -28.15 -45.37 -22.27
CA LEU A 563 -27.75 -46.33 -21.24
C LEU A 563 -26.71 -47.25 -21.87
N THR A 564 -25.47 -47.16 -21.40
CA THR A 564 -24.49 -48.21 -21.67
C THR A 564 -24.79 -49.32 -20.69
N GLU A 565 -25.21 -50.49 -21.19
CA GLU A 565 -25.24 -51.70 -20.38
C GLU A 565 -23.81 -51.97 -19.92
N TYR A 566 -23.56 -51.79 -18.62
CA TYR A 566 -22.31 -52.19 -17.97
C TYR A 566 -22.37 -53.65 -17.55
#